data_AF-A0A7K5VR82-F1
#
_entry.id   AF-A0A7K5VR82-F1
#
_cell.length_a   1.000
_cell.length_b   1.000
_cell.length_c   1.000
_cell.angle_alpha   90.00
_cell.angle_beta   90.00
_cell.angle_gamma   90.00
#
_symmetry.space_group_name_H-M   'P 1'
#
loop_
_entity.id
_entity.type
_entity.pdbx_description
1 polymer ?
#
loop_
_entity_poly.entity_id
_entity_poly.type
_entity_poly.pdbx_seq_one_letter_code
_entity_poly.pdbx_strand_id
1 'polypeptide(L)'
;RCCITHHLFTFYVDRVFKHCRTEDSFVNRKSSSITNSFLSARRKLGQCREQNNCVCGEESTEKFKQILVNCEGLTVTSAAMKSLGELDILLDWMEKSR
;
A
#
# COMPACT_ATOMS: atom_id res chain seq x y z
N ARG A 1 -10.89 1.36 -10.13
CA ARG A 1 -9.50 1.59 -9.68
C ARG A 1 -9.41 2.06 -8.22
N CYS A 2 -10.25 3.00 -7.77
CA CYS A 2 -10.26 3.47 -6.38
C CYS A 2 -10.18 2.33 -5.32
N CYS A 3 -10.95 1.25 -5.49
CA CYS A 3 -10.96 0.14 -4.52
C CYS A 3 -9.60 -0.56 -4.36
N ILE A 4 -9.00 -1.01 -5.47
CA ILE A 4 -7.69 -1.67 -5.46
C ILE A 4 -6.59 -0.72 -4.97
N THR A 5 -6.64 0.56 -5.35
CA THR A 5 -5.72 1.57 -4.82
C THR A 5 -5.86 1.71 -3.31
N HIS A 6 -7.09 1.81 -2.78
CA HIS A 6 -7.34 1.87 -1.34
C HIS A 6 -6.81 0.64 -0.59
N HIS A 7 -6.98 -0.56 -1.16
CA HIS A 7 -6.44 -1.79 -0.60
C HIS A 7 -4.90 -1.80 -0.57
N LEU A 8 -4.25 -1.33 -1.63
CA LEU A 8 -2.79 -1.23 -1.68
C LEU A 8 -2.26 -0.23 -0.65
N PHE A 9 -2.82 0.99 -0.57
CA PHE A 9 -2.42 1.95 0.46
C PHE A 9 -2.62 1.41 1.89
N THR A 10 -3.72 0.69 2.12
CA THR A 10 -3.97 0.01 3.41
C THR A 10 -2.90 -1.04 3.71
N PHE A 11 -2.57 -1.89 2.74
CA PHE A 11 -1.52 -2.89 2.86
C PHE A 11 -0.15 -2.26 3.18
N TYR A 12 0.25 -1.21 2.46
CA TYR A 12 1.53 -0.56 2.69
C TYR A 12 1.62 0.07 4.09
N VAL A 13 0.56 0.73 4.55
CA VAL A 13 0.54 1.36 5.88
C VAL A 13 0.54 0.30 6.99
N ASP A 14 -0.31 -0.71 6.89
CA ASP A 14 -0.55 -1.62 8.02
C ASP A 14 0.44 -2.79 8.07
N ARG A 15 1.01 -3.19 6.92
CA ARG A 15 1.89 -4.35 6.78
C ARG A 15 3.31 -3.99 6.38
N VAL A 16 3.53 -3.05 5.46
CA VAL A 16 4.87 -2.74 4.97
C VAL A 16 5.61 -1.80 5.92
N PHE A 17 5.15 -0.56 6.05
CA PHE A 17 5.84 0.47 6.84
C PHE A 17 5.91 0.12 8.34
N LYS A 18 4.93 -0.62 8.86
CA LYS A 18 4.93 -1.09 10.25
C LYS A 18 6.10 -2.01 10.57
N HIS A 19 6.55 -2.82 9.61
CA HIS A 19 7.61 -3.82 9.79
C HIS A 19 8.95 -3.41 9.16
N CYS A 20 9.00 -2.29 8.44
CA CYS A 20 10.24 -1.69 7.95
C CYS A 20 10.82 -0.72 9.00
N ARG A 21 11.56 -1.26 9.96
CA ARG A 21 12.44 -0.48 10.85
C ARG A 21 13.89 -0.91 10.65
N THR A 22 14.77 0.09 10.52
CA THR A 22 16.22 -0.11 10.42
C THR A 22 16.92 0.44 11.68
N GLU A 23 18.19 0.11 11.89
CA GLU A 23 18.99 0.75 12.95
C GLU A 23 19.32 2.23 12.60
N ASP A 24 19.31 2.57 11.30
CA ASP A 24 19.54 3.93 10.82
C ASP A 24 18.32 4.85 11.09
N SER A 25 18.51 5.84 11.96
CA SER A 25 17.50 6.84 12.32
C SER A 25 17.09 7.75 11.16
N PHE A 26 18.00 8.06 10.23
CA PHE A 26 17.72 8.88 9.06
C PHE A 26 16.81 8.14 8.07
N VAL A 27 17.09 6.86 7.83
CA VAL A 27 16.23 5.98 7.02
C VAL A 27 14.84 5.86 7.64
N ASN A 28 14.74 5.66 8.95
CA ASN A 28 13.45 5.61 9.66
C ASN A 28 12.66 6.93 9.54
N ARG A 29 13.32 8.09 9.59
CA ARG A 29 12.67 9.41 9.39
C ARG A 29 12.12 9.56 7.98
N LYS A 30 12.89 9.17 6.95
CA LYS A 30 12.40 9.15 5.55
C LYS A 30 11.22 8.20 5.38
N SER A 31 11.32 6.99 5.91
CA SER A 31 10.23 6.01 5.91
C SER A 31 8.96 6.57 6.56
N SER A 32 9.10 7.26 7.70
CA SER A 32 7.98 7.92 8.39
C SER A 32 7.32 9.00 7.54
N SER A 33 8.11 9.80 6.82
CA SER A 33 7.60 10.81 5.90
C SER A 33 6.76 10.19 4.77
N ILE A 34 7.25 9.12 4.14
CA ILE A 34 6.51 8.38 3.10
C ILE A 34 5.23 7.77 3.68
N THR A 35 5.32 7.16 4.86
CA THR A 35 4.17 6.56 5.57
C THR A 35 3.06 7.59 5.78
N ASN A 36 3.40 8.83 6.16
CA ASN A 36 2.42 9.90 6.34
C ASN A 36 1.74 10.30 5.02
N SER A 37 2.48 10.36 3.91
CA SER A 37 1.90 10.59 2.58
C SER A 37 0.93 9.48 2.18
N PHE A 38 1.30 8.22 2.42
CA PHE A 38 0.44 7.07 2.18
C PHE A 38 -0.81 7.07 3.06
N LEU A 39 -0.66 7.43 4.34
CA LEU A 39 -1.76 7.57 5.29
C LEU A 39 -2.76 8.64 4.84
N SER A 40 -2.27 9.77 4.34
CA SER A 40 -3.09 10.86 3.79
C SER A 40 -3.89 10.39 2.57
N ALA A 41 -3.22 9.72 1.62
CA ALA A 41 -3.87 9.16 0.43
C ALA A 41 -4.94 8.11 0.80
N ARG A 42 -4.62 7.20 1.74
CA ARG A 42 -5.55 6.21 2.28
C ARG A 42 -6.82 6.87 2.83
N ARG A 43 -6.67 7.92 3.65
CA ARG A 43 -7.82 8.64 4.23
C ARG A 43 -8.72 9.25 3.16
N LYS A 44 -8.15 9.90 2.14
CA LYS A 44 -8.92 10.46 1.01
C LYS A 44 -9.69 9.39 0.24
N LEU A 45 -9.07 8.24 -0.01
CA LEU A 45 -9.73 7.11 -0.66
C LEU A 45 -10.81 6.48 0.23
N GLY A 46 -10.61 6.45 1.55
CA GLY A 46 -11.62 6.04 2.53
C GLY A 46 -12.87 6.90 2.46
N GLN A 47 -12.71 8.22 2.41
CA GLN A 47 -13.82 9.17 2.23
C GLN A 47 -14.56 8.94 0.90
N CYS A 48 -13.83 8.66 -0.19
CA CYS A 48 -14.43 8.33 -1.48
C CYS A 48 -15.30 7.06 -1.39
N ARG A 49 -14.87 6.06 -0.60
CA ARG A 49 -15.66 4.85 -0.33
C ARG A 49 -16.89 5.13 0.53
N GLU A 50 -16.76 5.92 1.60
CA GLU A 50 -17.90 6.31 2.45
C GLU A 50 -18.98 7.08 1.66
N GLN A 51 -18.57 7.87 0.67
CA GLN A 51 -19.47 8.60 -0.23
C GLN A 51 -20.03 7.74 -1.37
N ASN A 52 -19.78 6.42 -1.40
CA ASN A 52 -20.13 5.51 -2.50
C ASN A 52 -19.56 5.89 -3.89
N ASN A 53 -18.54 6.75 -3.94
CA ASN A 53 -17.84 7.14 -5.17
C ASN A 53 -16.78 6.11 -5.60
N CYS A 54 -16.73 4.96 -4.91
CA CYS A 54 -15.73 3.92 -5.08
C CYS A 54 -16.40 2.54 -5.07
N VAL A 55 -16.72 2.01 -6.26
CA VAL A 55 -17.30 0.66 -6.38
C VAL A 55 -16.18 -0.39 -6.30
N CYS A 56 -16.32 -1.31 -5.35
CA CYS A 56 -15.48 -2.50 -5.23
C CYS A 56 -16.17 -3.68 -5.92
N GLY A 57 -15.79 -3.97 -7.17
CA GLY A 57 -16.20 -5.17 -7.87
C GLY A 57 -15.30 -6.36 -7.57
N GLU A 58 -15.78 -7.57 -7.87
CA GLU A 58 -15.08 -8.83 -7.63
C GLU A 58 -13.68 -8.86 -8.25
N GLU A 59 -13.52 -8.33 -9.47
CA GLU A 59 -12.24 -8.22 -10.17
C GLU A 59 -11.18 -7.47 -9.34
N SER A 60 -11.56 -6.38 -8.67
CA SER A 60 -10.64 -5.56 -7.88
C SER A 60 -10.20 -6.26 -6.60
N THR A 61 -11.10 -7.05 -6.01
CA THR A 61 -10.81 -7.87 -4.83
C THR A 61 -9.92 -9.05 -5.20
N GLU A 62 -10.16 -9.71 -6.32
CA GLU A 62 -9.38 -10.87 -6.76
C GLU A 62 -7.94 -10.49 -7.13
N LYS A 63 -7.77 -9.39 -7.89
CA LYS A 63 -6.43 -8.84 -8.18
C LYS A 63 -5.66 -8.51 -6.91
N PHE A 64 -6.33 -7.97 -5.88
CA PHE A 64 -5.66 -7.68 -4.61
C PHE A 64 -5.32 -8.97 -3.84
N LYS A 65 -6.17 -9.99 -3.84
CA LYS A 65 -5.85 -11.29 -3.25
C LYS A 65 -4.62 -11.93 -3.87
N GLN A 66 -4.47 -11.86 -5.19
CA GLN A 66 -3.27 -12.37 -5.88
C GLN A 66 -1.99 -11.69 -5.37
N ILE A 67 -2.05 -10.38 -5.10
CA ILE A 67 -0.93 -9.64 -4.51
C ILE A 67 -0.63 -10.12 -3.08
N LEU A 68 -1.68 -10.37 -2.27
CA LEU A 68 -1.53 -10.88 -0.91
C LEU A 68 -0.93 -12.29 -0.86
N VAL A 69 -1.39 -13.21 -1.71
CA VAL A 69 -0.87 -14.59 -1.78
C VAL A 69 0.63 -14.60 -2.07
N ASN A 70 1.10 -13.70 -2.96
CA ASN A 70 2.53 -13.55 -3.25
C ASN A 70 3.35 -13.02 -2.05
N CYS A 71 2.69 -12.40 -1.07
CA CYS A 71 3.30 -11.92 0.17
C CYS A 71 3.24 -12.96 1.31
N GLU A 72 2.22 -13.83 1.33
CA GLU A 72 2.04 -14.86 2.37
C GLU A 72 3.11 -15.96 2.34
N GLY A 73 3.76 -16.18 1.19
CA GLY A 73 4.88 -17.12 1.06
C GLY A 73 6.19 -16.66 1.72
N LEU A 74 6.23 -15.47 2.31
CA LEU A 74 7.42 -14.86 2.91
C LEU A 74 7.20 -14.56 4.39
N THR A 75 8.29 -14.42 5.16
CA THR A 75 8.18 -13.88 6.53
C THR A 75 7.68 -12.44 6.48
N VAL A 76 6.96 -11.98 7.51
CA VAL A 76 6.34 -10.64 7.55
C VAL A 76 7.36 -9.53 7.22
N THR A 77 8.58 -9.64 7.76
CA THR A 77 9.65 -8.67 7.50
C THR A 77 10.18 -8.78 6.07
N SER A 78 10.35 -9.99 5.52
CA SER A 78 10.82 -10.18 4.14
C SER A 78 9.80 -9.68 3.12
N ALA A 79 8.51 -9.97 3.34
CA ALA A 79 7.41 -9.44 2.55
C ALA A 79 7.39 -7.91 2.58
N ALA A 80 7.51 -7.31 3.76
CA ALA A 80 7.57 -5.85 3.91
C ALA A 80 8.77 -5.24 3.16
N MET A 81 9.97 -5.80 3.31
CA MET A 81 11.16 -5.31 2.59
C MET A 81 11.02 -5.42 1.08
N LYS A 82 10.48 -6.54 0.58
CA LYS A 82 10.21 -6.74 -0.85
C LYS A 82 9.21 -5.70 -1.36
N SER A 83 8.06 -5.56 -0.70
CA SER A 83 7.04 -4.59 -1.10
C SER A 83 7.53 -3.14 -1.01
N LEU A 84 8.40 -2.82 -0.06
CA LEU A 84 9.05 -1.52 0.01
C LEU A 84 9.98 -1.28 -1.18
N GLY A 85 10.67 -2.31 -1.65
CA GLY A 85 11.48 -2.27 -2.86
C GLY A 85 10.67 -2.06 -4.14
N GLU A 86 9.43 -2.52 -4.17
CA GLU A 86 8.48 -2.38 -5.30
C GLU A 86 7.62 -1.09 -5.21
N LEU A 87 8.01 -0.15 -4.35
CA LEU A 87 7.27 1.10 -4.14
C LEU A 87 7.20 1.95 -5.41
N ASP A 88 8.27 1.96 -6.20
CA ASP A 88 8.35 2.65 -7.49
C ASP A 88 7.32 2.13 -8.50
N ILE A 89 7.12 0.81 -8.57
CA ILE A 89 6.10 0.16 -9.42
C ILE A 89 4.71 0.62 -9.02
N LEU A 90 4.43 0.69 -7.71
CA LEU A 90 3.15 1.20 -7.21
C LEU A 90 2.94 2.66 -7.60
N LEU A 91 3.96 3.51 -7.43
CA LEU A 91 3.90 4.94 -7.77
C LEU A 91 3.67 5.14 -9.27
N ASP A 92 4.40 4.42 -10.13
CA ASP A 92 4.23 4.44 -11.59
C ASP A 92 2.81 4.01 -12.00
N TRP A 93 2.28 2.94 -11.39
CA TRP A 93 0.92 2.48 -11.69
C TRP A 93 -0.14 3.53 -11.32
N MET A 94 0.08 4.27 -10.24
CA MET A 94 -0.82 5.36 -9.84
C MET A 94 -0.74 6.56 -10.77
N GLU A 95 0.45 6.91 -11.25
CA GLU A 95 0.63 8.00 -12.20
C GLU A 95 -0.03 7.69 -13.55
N LYS A 96 0.18 6.47 -14.07
CA LYS A 96 -0.48 5.99 -15.30
C LYS A 96 -1.98 5.80 -15.18
N SER A 97 -2.50 5.81 -13.96
CA SER A 97 -3.93 5.64 -13.69
C SER A 97 -4.71 6.97 -13.64
N ARG A 98 -4.02 8.10 -13.80
CA ARG A 98 -4.59 9.44 -13.94
C ARG A 98 -5.23 9.64 -15.31
#